data_AF-A0A8S9G0B0-F1
#
_entry.id   AF-A0A8S9G0B0-F1
#
_cell.length_a   1.000
_cell.length_b   1.000
_cell.length_c   1.000
_cell.angle_alpha   90.00
_cell.angle_beta   90.00
_cell.angle_gamma   90.00
#
_symmetry.space_group_name_H-M   'P 1'
#
loop_
_entity.id
_entity.type
_entity.pdbx_description
1 polymer ?
#
loop_
_entity_poly.entity_id
_entity_poly.type
_entity_poly.pdbx_seq_one_letter_code
_entity_poly.pdbx_strand_id
1 'polypeptide(L)'
;MNVTSPYGNVLHHSDNATHGQFAFTTQESGTYLACFEPVGNSHGNKDISINLDWKTGIAAKDWDSIARKEKIEGVELELRKLEGAVEGIHENLLYLKDREAEMRIVSEKTNSRVAWYSIMSLGICIVVSGLQILYLKQYFERKKLI
;
A
#
# COMPACT_ATOMS: atom_id res chain seq x y z
N MET A 1 16.15 3.76 20.00
CA MET A 1 15.77 3.65 18.57
C MET A 1 16.64 2.60 17.92
N ASN A 2 16.05 1.70 17.14
CA ASN A 2 16.76 0.64 16.41
C ASN A 2 16.30 0.60 14.95
N VAL A 3 17.20 0.47 14.00
CA VAL A 3 16.89 0.26 12.58
C VAL A 3 17.50 -1.04 12.09
N THR A 4 16.67 -1.92 11.51
CA THR A 4 17.07 -3.27 11.09
C THR A 4 16.82 -3.51 9.61
N SER A 5 17.67 -4.32 8.98
CA SER A 5 17.53 -4.80 7.61
C SER A 5 16.46 -5.89 7.48
N PRO A 6 16.04 -6.24 6.25
CA PRO A 6 15.07 -7.31 6.00
C PRO A 6 15.48 -8.68 6.57
N TYR A 7 16.78 -8.91 6.74
CA TYR A 7 17.36 -10.16 7.26
C TYR A 7 17.69 -10.10 8.76
N GLY A 8 17.30 -9.02 9.44
CA GLY A 8 17.49 -8.86 10.88
C GLY A 8 18.84 -8.26 11.28
N ASN A 9 19.65 -7.79 10.33
CA ASN A 9 20.89 -7.09 10.65
C ASN A 9 20.59 -5.69 11.23
N VAL A 10 21.18 -5.35 12.37
CA VAL A 10 21.04 -4.02 12.97
C VAL A 10 21.93 -3.03 12.21
N LEU A 11 21.31 -2.04 11.59
CA LEU A 11 21.99 -0.98 10.82
C LEU A 11 22.29 0.23 11.68
N HIS A 12 21.40 0.55 12.61
CA HIS A 12 21.59 1.65 13.54
C HIS A 12 20.92 1.34 14.87
N HIS A 13 21.63 1.58 15.97
CA HIS A 13 21.10 1.41 17.32
C HIS A 13 21.52 2.60 18.17
N SER A 14 20.57 3.19 18.89
CA SER A 14 20.80 4.33 19.75
C SER A 14 19.92 4.27 20.99
N ASP A 15 20.57 4.19 22.15
CA ASP A 15 19.92 4.21 23.46
C ASP A 15 19.69 5.65 23.92
N ASN A 16 18.53 5.91 24.54
CA ASN A 16 18.15 7.23 25.09
C ASN A 16 18.25 8.41 24.08
N ALA A 17 18.01 8.15 22.79
CA ALA A 17 18.01 9.18 21.77
C ALA A 17 16.86 10.17 21.95
N THR A 18 17.17 11.46 22.04
CA THR A 18 16.18 12.55 22.05
C THR A 18 16.04 13.22 20.68
N HIS A 19 17.11 13.22 19.89
CA HIS A 19 17.16 13.73 18.52
C HIS A 19 18.34 13.06 17.80
N GLY A 20 18.26 12.96 16.47
CA GLY A 20 19.35 12.42 15.66
C GLY A 20 18.99 12.32 14.19
N GLN A 21 20.02 12.33 13.34
CA GLN A 21 19.92 12.01 11.93
C GLN A 21 21.02 11.00 11.61
N PHE A 22 20.68 9.97 10.85
CA PHE A 22 21.63 9.00 10.33
C PHE A 22 21.23 8.65 8.89
N ALA A 23 22.21 8.21 8.11
CA ALA A 23 21.99 7.73 6.76
C ALA A 23 22.75 6.42 6.59
N PHE A 24 22.17 5.53 5.79
CA PHE A 24 22.78 4.26 5.42
C PHE A 24 22.44 3.94 3.98
N THR A 25 23.26 3.12 3.34
CA THR A 25 22.99 2.61 2.00
C THR A 25 22.38 1.22 2.11
N THR A 26 21.24 1.02 1.46
CA THR A 26 20.57 -0.28 1.38
C THR A 26 21.41 -1.24 0.52
N GLN A 27 21.91 -2.32 1.11
CA GLN A 27 22.62 -3.38 0.36
C GLN A 27 21.67 -4.45 -0.17
N GLU A 28 20.53 -4.62 0.51
CA GLU A 28 19.59 -5.71 0.27
C GLU A 28 18.22 -5.13 -0.11
N SER A 29 17.56 -5.73 -1.10
CA SER A 29 16.18 -5.41 -1.44
C SER A 29 15.23 -5.97 -0.38
N GLY A 30 14.35 -5.13 0.17
CA GLY A 30 13.33 -5.57 1.12
C GLY A 30 12.87 -4.47 2.06
N THR A 31 12.14 -4.87 3.10
CA THR A 31 11.59 -3.96 4.11
C THR A 31 12.59 -3.69 5.23
N TYR A 32 12.91 -2.43 5.43
CA TYR A 32 13.71 -1.95 6.56
C TYR A 32 12.77 -1.45 7.66
N LEU A 33 13.10 -1.73 8.91
CA LEU A 33 12.26 -1.41 10.07
C LEU A 33 12.96 -0.39 10.95
N ALA A 34 12.23 0.63 11.41
CA ALA A 34 12.70 1.58 12.42
C ALA A 34 11.80 1.50 13.66
N CYS A 35 12.38 1.07 14.78
CA CYS A 35 11.70 0.82 16.04
C CYS A 35 12.07 1.89 17.09
N PHE A 36 11.05 2.42 17.76
CA PHE A 36 11.19 3.39 18.84
C PHE A 36 10.62 2.80 20.13
N GLU A 37 11.50 2.49 21.07
CA GLU A 37 11.12 1.92 22.36
C GLU A 37 11.35 2.95 23.47
N PRO A 38 10.33 3.27 24.28
CA PRO A 38 10.48 4.20 25.39
C PRO A 38 11.22 3.53 26.56
N VAL A 39 12.27 4.19 27.05
CA VAL A 39 13.06 3.69 28.19
C VAL A 39 12.44 4.19 29.50
N GLY A 40 11.80 3.30 30.25
CA GLY A 40 11.33 3.55 31.62
C GLY A 40 9.98 2.92 31.96
N ASN A 41 9.85 2.40 33.18
CA ASN A 41 8.58 1.95 33.78
C ASN A 41 7.66 3.14 34.12
N SER A 42 7.28 3.95 33.13
CA SER A 42 6.22 4.93 33.33
C SER A 42 4.88 4.19 33.24
N HIS A 43 4.43 3.69 34.39
CA HIS A 43 3.09 3.13 34.66
C HIS A 43 1.98 4.21 34.56
N GLY A 44 2.04 5.03 33.52
CA GLY A 44 1.08 6.09 33.24
C GLY A 44 1.28 6.56 31.81
N ASN A 45 0.17 6.64 31.06
CA ASN A 45 0.05 7.24 29.74
C ASN A 45 0.74 8.62 29.73
N LYS A 46 2.03 8.66 29.42
CA LYS A 46 2.68 9.85 28.91
C LYS A 46 2.63 9.72 27.40
N ASP A 47 1.91 10.63 26.75
CA ASP A 47 1.90 10.72 25.30
C ASP A 47 3.31 11.08 24.82
N ILE A 48 3.95 10.15 24.13
CA ILE A 48 5.28 10.35 23.54
C ILE A 48 5.07 10.83 22.11
N SER A 49 5.42 12.08 21.85
CA SER A 49 5.40 12.64 20.49
C SER A 49 6.73 12.35 19.80
N ILE A 50 6.68 11.62 18.68
CA ILE A 50 7.85 11.29 17.85
C ILE A 50 7.66 11.95 16.50
N ASN A 51 8.61 12.78 16.09
CA ASN A 51 8.66 13.34 14.73
C ASN A 51 9.70 12.56 13.92
N LEU A 52 9.27 11.89 12.85
CA LEU A 52 10.10 11.06 11.99
C LEU A 52 10.04 11.57 10.55
N ASP A 53 11.20 11.95 10.00
CA ASP A 53 11.39 12.26 8.58
C ASP A 53 12.22 11.13 7.93
N TRP A 54 11.57 10.28 7.12
CA TRP A 54 12.19 9.15 6.44
C TRP A 54 12.33 9.42 4.95
N LYS A 55 13.58 9.54 4.47
CA LYS A 55 13.91 9.81 3.06
C LYS A 55 14.56 8.60 2.41
N THR A 56 14.17 8.32 1.17
CA THR A 56 14.74 7.26 0.34
C THR A 56 15.12 7.77 -1.04
N GLY A 57 15.99 7.03 -1.73
CA GLY A 57 16.41 7.35 -3.09
C GLY A 57 17.01 8.75 -3.23
N ILE A 58 16.54 9.49 -4.24
CA ILE A 58 17.02 10.83 -4.60
C ILE A 58 16.82 11.87 -3.49
N ALA A 59 15.76 11.73 -2.69
CA ALA A 59 15.47 12.62 -1.57
C ALA A 59 16.43 12.42 -0.39
N ALA A 60 17.08 11.26 -0.29
CA ALA A 60 18.10 10.97 0.73
C ALA A 60 19.51 11.39 0.32
N LYS A 61 19.71 11.78 -0.95
CA LYS A 61 21.03 12.15 -1.49
C LYS A 61 21.36 13.59 -1.09
N ASP A 62 22.55 13.79 -0.53
CA ASP A 62 23.05 15.12 -0.18
C ASP A 62 23.65 15.81 -1.42
N TRP A 63 22.79 16.52 -2.15
CA TRP A 63 23.16 17.22 -3.38
C TRP A 63 24.16 18.37 -3.16
N ASP A 64 24.20 18.93 -1.95
CA ASP A 64 25.10 20.02 -1.55
C ASP A 64 26.56 19.56 -1.41
N SER A 65 26.80 18.33 -0.93
CA SER A 65 28.15 17.76 -0.91
C SER A 65 28.62 17.30 -2.30
N ILE A 66 27.70 16.84 -3.16
CA ILE A 66 28.02 16.48 -4.56
C ILE A 66 28.40 17.73 -5.36
N ALA A 67 27.63 18.81 -5.25
CA ALA A 67 27.89 20.08 -5.93
C ALA A 67 29.27 20.65 -5.58
N ARG A 68 29.68 20.56 -4.30
CA ARG A 68 31.00 21.00 -3.84
C ARG A 68 32.15 20.09 -4.28
N LYS A 69 31.90 18.79 -4.42
CA LYS A 69 32.93 17.78 -4.78
C LYS A 69 33.23 17.76 -6.28
N GLU A 70 32.25 18.04 -7.13
CA GLU A 70 32.43 18.00 -8.59
C GLU A 70 32.64 19.38 -9.26
N LYS A 71 32.53 20.50 -8.51
CA LYS A 71 32.74 21.88 -9.03
C LYS A 71 31.95 22.16 -10.32
N ILE A 72 30.65 21.85 -10.28
CA ILE A 72 29.76 21.89 -11.45
C ILE A 72 29.05 23.26 -11.53
N GLU A 73 28.99 23.87 -12.71
CA GLU A 73 28.18 25.06 -12.97
C GLU A 73 26.70 24.74 -12.69
N GLY A 74 26.02 25.56 -11.88
CA GLY A 74 24.73 25.21 -11.26
C GLY A 74 23.63 24.67 -12.19
N VAL A 75 23.69 24.92 -13.50
CA VAL A 75 22.74 24.40 -14.49
C VAL A 75 22.87 22.88 -14.70
N GLU A 76 24.09 22.33 -14.72
CA GLU A 76 24.31 20.88 -14.90
C GLU A 76 23.86 20.08 -13.65
N LEU A 77 23.97 20.67 -12.47
CA LEU A 77 23.43 20.10 -11.23
C LEU A 77 21.89 20.00 -11.28
N GLU A 78 21.22 21.05 -11.75
CA GLU A 78 19.76 21.05 -11.89
C GLU A 78 19.30 20.04 -12.94
N LEU A 79 20.02 19.91 -14.06
CA LEU A 79 19.76 18.87 -15.06
C LEU A 79 19.91 17.45 -14.49
N ARG A 80 20.97 17.18 -13.71
CA ARG A 80 21.17 15.88 -13.03
C ARG A 80 20.08 15.59 -11.99
N LYS A 81 19.58 16.60 -11.28
CA LYS A 81 18.43 16.45 -10.36
C LYS A 81 17.16 16.08 -11.11
N LEU A 82 16.88 16.78 -12.21
CA LEU A 82 15.72 16.52 -13.08
C LEU A 82 15.81 15.12 -13.71
N GLU A 83 16.98 14.72 -14.19
CA GLU A 83 17.23 13.38 -14.73
C GLU A 83 16.94 12.30 -13.68
N GLY A 84 17.49 12.44 -12.48
CA GLY A 84 17.18 11.52 -11.38
C GLY A 84 15.68 11.48 -11.06
N ALA A 85 15.02 12.65 -10.98
CA ALA A 85 13.58 12.71 -10.72
C ALA A 85 12.77 11.99 -11.81
N VAL A 86 13.12 12.17 -13.08
CA VAL A 86 12.46 11.50 -14.22
C VAL A 86 12.68 10.00 -14.18
N GLU A 87 13.90 9.53 -13.88
CA GLU A 87 14.21 8.10 -13.71
C GLU A 87 13.31 7.49 -12.62
N GLY A 88 13.20 8.16 -11.46
CA GLY A 88 12.34 7.72 -10.37
C GLY A 88 10.85 7.72 -10.75
N ILE A 89 10.37 8.70 -11.51
CA ILE A 89 8.99 8.71 -12.02
C ILE A 89 8.77 7.57 -13.01
N HIS A 90 9.74 7.29 -13.89
CA HIS A 90 9.64 6.25 -14.91
C HIS A 90 9.50 4.86 -14.29
N GLU A 91 10.32 4.54 -13.28
CA GLU A 91 10.21 3.28 -12.55
C GLU A 91 8.84 3.13 -11.86
N ASN A 92 8.33 4.20 -11.25
CA ASN A 92 7.01 4.19 -10.63
C ASN A 92 5.88 3.99 -11.67
N LEU A 93 5.98 4.60 -12.85
CA LEU A 93 5.01 4.40 -13.93
C LEU A 93 5.02 2.96 -14.44
N LEU A 94 6.20 2.35 -14.57
CA LEU A 94 6.31 0.94 -14.95
C LEU A 94 5.66 0.02 -13.90
N TYR A 95 5.91 0.28 -12.62
CA TYR A 95 5.26 -0.44 -11.52
C TYR A 95 3.74 -0.30 -11.55
N LEU A 96 3.22 0.93 -11.71
CA LEU A 96 1.78 1.18 -11.78
C LEU A 96 1.14 0.51 -13.00
N LYS A 97 1.82 0.51 -14.14
CA LYS A 97 1.36 -0.15 -15.36
C LYS A 97 1.26 -1.66 -15.19
N ASP A 98 2.23 -2.29 -14.55
CA ASP A 98 2.22 -3.73 -14.29
C ASP A 98 1.07 -4.11 -13.35
N ARG A 99 0.85 -3.31 -12.29
CA ARG A 99 -0.29 -3.45 -11.39
C ARG A 99 -1.65 -3.24 -12.07
N GLU A 100 -1.75 -2.29 -12.98
CA GLU A 100 -2.97 -2.08 -13.78
C GLU A 100 -3.26 -3.30 -14.65
N ALA A 101 -2.23 -3.86 -15.31
CA ALA A 101 -2.37 -5.07 -16.13
C ALA A 101 -2.87 -6.26 -15.30
N GLU A 102 -2.32 -6.48 -14.11
CA GLU A 102 -2.81 -7.49 -13.17
C GLU A 102 -4.27 -7.23 -12.76
N MET A 103 -4.62 -5.99 -12.41
CA MET A 103 -5.97 -5.61 -12.00
C MET A 103 -7.00 -5.77 -13.12
N ARG A 104 -6.60 -5.55 -14.38
CA ARG A 104 -7.46 -5.73 -15.56
C ARG A 104 -7.86 -7.19 -15.75
N ILE A 105 -6.93 -8.13 -15.53
CA ILE A 105 -7.20 -9.58 -15.60
C ILE A 105 -8.15 -10.02 -14.47
N VAL A 106 -7.96 -9.48 -13.26
CA VAL A 106 -8.85 -9.76 -12.12
C VAL A 106 -10.26 -9.21 -12.36
N SER A 107 -10.37 -8.00 -12.92
CA SER A 107 -11.64 -7.38 -13.27
C SER A 107 -12.43 -8.21 -14.28
N GLU A 108 -11.78 -8.70 -15.34
CA GLU A 108 -12.44 -9.52 -16.36
C GLU A 108 -12.97 -10.85 -15.81
N LYS A 109 -12.16 -11.56 -15.01
CA LYS A 109 -12.56 -12.84 -14.39
C LYS A 109 -13.66 -12.66 -13.34
N THR A 110 -13.60 -11.59 -12.55
CA THR A 110 -14.58 -11.30 -11.50
C THR A 110 -15.92 -10.91 -12.12
N ASN A 111 -15.93 -10.06 -13.15
CA ASN A 111 -17.15 -9.58 -13.79
C ASN A 111 -17.99 -10.73 -14.38
N SER A 112 -17.34 -11.70 -15.06
CA SER A 112 -18.05 -12.85 -15.63
C SER A 112 -18.73 -13.72 -14.55
N ARG A 113 -18.02 -13.98 -13.44
CA ARG A 113 -18.56 -14.78 -12.32
C ARG A 113 -19.73 -14.07 -11.64
N VAL A 114 -19.59 -12.77 -11.38
CA VAL A 114 -20.65 -11.94 -10.77
C VAL A 114 -21.89 -11.88 -11.66
N ALA A 115 -21.73 -11.75 -12.99
CA ALA A 115 -22.84 -11.78 -13.94
C ALA A 115 -23.57 -13.12 -13.90
N TRP A 116 -22.85 -14.24 -13.89
CA TRP A 116 -23.45 -15.57 -13.80
C TRP A 116 -24.23 -15.78 -12.50
N TYR A 117 -23.67 -15.38 -11.35
CA TYR A 117 -24.37 -15.45 -10.06
C TYR A 117 -25.62 -14.58 -10.02
N SER A 118 -25.58 -13.39 -10.63
CA SER A 118 -26.73 -12.50 -10.75
C SER A 118 -27.87 -13.13 -11.56
N ILE A 119 -27.55 -13.75 -12.69
CA ILE A 119 -28.53 -14.46 -13.54
C ILE A 119 -29.14 -15.65 -12.78
N MET A 120 -28.31 -16.44 -12.10
CA MET A 120 -28.77 -17.57 -11.29
C MET A 120 -29.73 -17.10 -10.16
N SER A 121 -29.37 -16.04 -9.45
CA SER A 121 -30.20 -15.46 -8.38
C SER A 121 -31.54 -14.99 -8.92
N LEU A 122 -31.56 -14.29 -10.06
CA LEU A 122 -32.79 -13.83 -10.70
C LEU A 122 -33.70 -15.01 -11.08
N GLY A 123 -33.12 -16.09 -11.63
CA GLY A 123 -33.84 -17.32 -11.96
C GLY A 123 -34.50 -17.96 -10.75
N ILE A 124 -33.78 -18.06 -9.62
CA ILE A 124 -34.32 -18.58 -8.35
C ILE A 124 -35.51 -17.73 -7.89
N CYS A 125 -35.40 -16.40 -7.91
CA CYS A 125 -36.48 -15.50 -7.53
C CYS A 125 -37.75 -15.70 -8.38
N ILE A 126 -37.60 -15.88 -9.70
CA ILE A 126 -38.72 -16.14 -10.62
C ILE A 126 -39.40 -17.48 -10.29
N VAL A 127 -38.61 -18.53 -10.08
CA VAL A 127 -39.13 -19.88 -9.73
C VAL A 127 -39.89 -19.84 -8.41
N VAL A 128 -39.31 -19.22 -7.37
CA VAL A 128 -39.95 -19.08 -6.06
C VAL A 128 -41.25 -18.30 -6.17
N SER A 129 -41.26 -17.18 -6.91
CA SER A 129 -42.47 -16.38 -7.12
C SER A 129 -43.56 -17.16 -7.84
N GLY A 130 -43.21 -17.95 -8.87
CA GLY A 130 -44.14 -18.82 -9.58
C GLY A 130 -44.73 -19.92 -8.67
N LEU A 131 -43.88 -20.59 -7.88
CA LEU A 131 -44.32 -21.59 -6.91
C LEU A 131 -45.23 -20.98 -5.85
N GLN A 132 -44.93 -19.79 -5.37
CA GLN A 132 -45.75 -19.08 -4.39
C GLN A 132 -47.16 -18.79 -4.94
N ILE A 133 -47.27 -18.35 -6.19
CA ILE A 133 -48.57 -18.13 -6.85
C ILE A 133 -49.34 -19.44 -7.03
N LEU A 134 -48.67 -20.52 -7.48
CA LEU A 134 -49.31 -21.82 -7.66
C LEU A 134 -49.82 -22.39 -6.33
N TYR A 135 -49.00 -22.29 -5.28
CA TYR A 135 -49.37 -22.73 -3.93
C TYR A 135 -50.60 -21.97 -3.41
N LEU A 136 -50.62 -20.63 -3.57
CA LEU A 136 -51.76 -19.80 -3.20
C LEU A 136 -53.03 -20.18 -3.97
N LYS A 137 -52.95 -20.37 -5.30
CA LYS A 137 -54.09 -20.81 -6.11
C LYS A 137 -54.63 -22.16 -5.64
N GLN A 138 -53.75 -23.14 -5.46
CA GLN A 138 -54.15 -24.49 -5.05
C GLN A 138 -54.72 -24.51 -3.63
N TYR A 139 -54.21 -23.64 -2.74
CA TYR A 139 -54.75 -23.45 -1.40
C TYR A 139 -56.17 -22.87 -1.43
N PHE A 140 -56.43 -21.85 -2.25
CA PHE A 140 -57.77 -21.26 -2.41
C PHE A 140 -58.78 -22.25 -3.01
N GLU A 141 -58.39 -23.01 -4.04
CA GLU A 141 -59.25 -24.03 -4.65
C GLU A 141 -59.60 -25.15 -3.65
N ARG A 142 -58.62 -25.67 -2.89
CA ARG A 142 -58.90 -26.72 -1.89
C ARG A 142 -59.79 -26.24 -0.75
N LYS A 143 -59.71 -24.96 -0.39
CA LYS A 143 -60.54 -24.36 0.68
C LYS A 143 -61.93 -23.95 0.20
N LYS A 144 -62.24 -24.05 -1.11
CA LYS A 144 -63.52 -23.59 -1.71
C LYS A 144 -63.90 -22.16 -1.27
N LEU A 145 -62.90 -21.27 -1.26
CA LEU A 145 -63.10 -19.85 -0.91
C LEU A 145 -63.33 -18.96 -2.15
N ILE A 146 -63.33 -19.57 -3.34
CA ILE A 146 -63.86 -19.08 -4.62
C ILE A 146 -64.72 -20.20 -5.20
#